data_AF-A0A1C4T0P7-F1
#
_entry.id   AF-A0A1C4T0P7-F1
#
_cell.length_a   1.000
_cell.length_b   1.000
_cell.length_c   1.000
_cell.angle_alpha   90.00
_cell.angle_beta   90.00
_cell.angle_gamma   90.00
#
_symmetry.space_group_name_H-M   'P 1'
#
loop_
_entity.id
_entity.type
_entity.pdbx_description
1 polymer ?
#
loop_
_entity_poly.entity_id
_entity_poly.type
_entity_poly.pdbx_seq_one_letter_code
_entity_poly.pdbx_strand_id
1 'polypeptide(L)'
;MPALLRQLSGLGGCTHPIRLDGHRTEHALNTDTGEIGKVLHHLDSAALPAGHLLVRCNNRRTTRCQACAEVYRRDTFHLITSGLRGGKGVPERVASHPRVFATFTAPGFGPVHNRPTGPARTIRPCRCGALHDQDDAALGTPLDPDTYDYDAAVLWNAHAGLLWRRFSIYLRREVAKRAGLSQRALRDYARVSFAKVAEYQKRGAVHFHAVIRVDGPEGSDTPPPAWATAELLTDAIRTAASAAQVDGPVIDNRAHTFTFGRQLDVRAIRSADFEGGQELTERAVAAYIAKYATKGAETATGALDRPLKFLAELAQLDISDHARRMVRTAWTLGARKDLADLRLRAWAHMLGFRGHFSTKSRRYSTTLGALRTARAEWRRAQAVTDDQAPSDTTLVLAHWVYAGTGLTDTETWLAETLEPAPGTEGEPTHARA
;
A
#
# COMPACT_ATOMS: atom_id res chain seq x y z
N MET A 1 27.25 23.44 14.16
CA MET A 1 26.33 22.58 14.94
C MET A 1 24.86 22.99 14.83
N PRO A 2 24.36 24.15 15.31
CA PRO A 2 22.90 24.41 15.38
C PRO A 2 22.16 24.37 14.03
N ALA A 3 22.80 24.83 12.95
CA ALA A 3 22.19 24.82 11.61
C ALA A 3 21.98 23.40 11.07
N LEU A 4 22.92 22.47 11.31
CA LEU A 4 22.80 21.07 10.90
C LEU A 4 21.67 20.37 11.66
N LEU A 5 21.57 20.59 12.98
CA LEU A 5 20.45 20.08 13.79
C LEU A 5 19.09 20.59 13.30
N ARG A 6 18.98 21.86 12.87
CA ARG A 6 17.75 22.39 12.24
C ARG A 6 17.45 21.75 10.89
N GLN A 7 18.47 21.44 10.08
CA GLN A 7 18.27 20.74 8.82
C GLN A 7 17.80 19.29 9.04
N LEU A 8 18.41 18.59 10.01
CA LEU A 8 18.04 17.23 10.38
C LEU A 8 16.66 17.15 11.05
N SER A 9 16.24 18.13 11.86
CA SER A 9 14.90 18.14 12.46
C SER A 9 13.79 18.27 11.42
N GLY A 10 14.05 18.99 10.32
CA GLY A 10 13.16 19.05 9.14
C GLY A 10 12.91 17.67 8.49
N LEU A 11 13.80 16.70 8.69
CA LEU A 11 13.59 15.32 8.26
C LEU A 11 12.62 14.54 9.14
N GLY A 12 12.21 15.03 10.32
CA GLY A 12 11.19 14.43 11.20
C GLY A 12 11.39 12.93 11.46
N GLY A 13 12.61 12.52 11.85
CA GLY A 13 12.96 11.11 12.12
C GLY A 13 13.13 10.23 10.87
N CYS A 14 13.30 10.81 9.67
CA CYS A 14 13.63 10.02 8.49
C CYS A 14 15.10 9.56 8.53
N THR A 15 15.32 8.26 8.73
CA THR A 15 16.65 7.63 8.83
C THR A 15 17.37 7.40 7.51
N HIS A 16 16.68 7.53 6.37
CA HIS A 16 17.23 7.22 5.03
C HIS A 16 16.94 8.34 4.00
N PRO A 17 17.19 9.63 4.31
CA PRO A 17 16.83 10.74 3.43
C PRO A 17 17.51 10.63 2.06
N ILE A 18 16.89 11.20 1.04
CA ILE A 18 17.50 11.42 -0.27
C ILE A 18 18.33 12.70 -0.19
N ARG A 19 19.57 12.64 -0.68
CA ARG A 19 20.43 13.81 -0.89
C ARG A 19 20.24 14.32 -2.30
N LEU A 20 20.03 15.64 -2.43
CA LEU A 20 19.90 16.32 -3.71
C LEU A 20 20.96 17.44 -3.82
N ASP A 21 21.60 17.49 -4.99
CA ASP A 21 22.51 18.55 -5.40
C ASP A 21 21.84 19.50 -6.39
N GLY A 22 22.14 20.79 -6.26
CA GLY A 22 21.67 21.84 -7.16
C GLY A 22 21.05 23.01 -6.42
N HIS A 23 20.04 23.64 -7.01
CA HIS A 23 19.50 24.90 -6.50
C HIS A 23 18.01 25.10 -6.78
N ARG A 24 17.42 26.04 -6.04
CA ARG A 24 16.07 26.60 -6.26
C ARG A 24 16.13 28.12 -6.15
N THR A 25 15.69 28.80 -7.20
CA THR A 25 15.59 30.25 -7.28
C THR A 25 14.13 30.66 -7.42
N GLU A 26 13.70 31.61 -6.60
CA GLU A 26 12.36 32.21 -6.62
C GLU A 26 12.50 33.62 -7.17
N HIS A 27 11.72 33.94 -8.20
CA HIS A 27 11.70 35.26 -8.85
C HIS A 27 10.34 35.90 -8.67
N ALA A 28 10.30 37.24 -8.56
CA ALA A 28 9.06 37.97 -8.78
C ALA A 28 8.59 37.73 -10.23
N LEU A 29 7.29 37.52 -10.42
CA LEU A 29 6.65 37.34 -11.72
C LEU A 29 5.52 38.36 -11.84
N ASN A 30 5.62 39.27 -12.80
CA ASN A 30 4.47 40.11 -13.14
C ASN A 30 3.44 39.25 -13.90
N THR A 31 2.28 39.01 -13.29
CA THR A 31 1.23 38.17 -13.88
C THR A 31 0.49 38.82 -15.04
N ASP A 32 0.56 40.15 -15.16
CA ASP A 32 -0.12 40.91 -16.21
C ASP A 32 0.74 41.03 -17.47
N THR A 33 2.06 41.13 -17.31
CA THR A 33 3.03 41.23 -18.44
C THR A 33 3.78 39.93 -18.74
N GLY A 34 3.81 38.98 -17.81
CA GLY A 34 4.63 37.76 -17.90
C GLY A 34 6.13 37.97 -17.59
N GLU A 35 6.53 39.17 -17.16
CA GLU A 35 7.93 39.51 -16.94
C GLU A 35 8.51 38.84 -15.68
N ILE A 36 9.68 38.19 -15.85
CA ILE A 36 10.46 37.59 -14.76
C ILE A 36 11.34 38.67 -14.14
N GLY A 37 10.95 39.14 -12.96
CA GLY A 37 11.67 40.15 -12.20
C GLY A 37 12.82 39.59 -11.33
N LYS A 38 13.20 40.41 -10.35
CA LYS A 38 14.31 40.12 -9.42
C LYS A 38 14.15 38.78 -8.69
N VAL A 39 15.29 38.18 -8.35
CA VAL A 39 15.35 37.07 -7.40
C VAL A 39 14.83 37.54 -6.04
N LEU A 40 13.89 36.80 -5.48
CA LEU A 40 13.35 36.96 -4.13
C LEU A 40 14.09 36.06 -3.13
N HIS A 41 14.39 34.83 -3.53
CA HIS A 41 15.11 33.85 -2.72
C HIS A 41 15.94 32.93 -3.60
N HIS A 42 17.13 32.55 -3.14
CA HIS A 42 17.98 31.55 -3.80
C HIS A 42 18.51 30.57 -2.76
N LEU A 43 18.36 29.28 -3.05
CA LEU A 43 18.84 28.17 -2.24
C LEU A 43 19.81 27.34 -3.09
N ASP A 44 21.05 27.22 -2.65
CA ASP A 44 22.04 26.26 -3.17
C ASP A 44 22.23 25.13 -2.13
N SER A 45 22.26 23.86 -2.56
CA SER A 45 22.49 22.73 -1.66
C SER A 45 23.88 22.72 -1.03
N ALA A 46 24.92 23.17 -1.74
CA ALA A 46 26.29 23.18 -1.24
C ALA A 46 26.48 24.17 -0.08
N ALA A 47 25.61 25.20 0.01
CA ALA A 47 25.57 26.14 1.12
C ALA A 47 24.76 25.61 2.34
N LEU A 48 24.09 24.46 2.23
CA LEU A 48 23.38 23.86 3.35
C LEU A 48 24.34 23.16 4.33
N PRO A 49 24.01 23.10 5.64
CA PRO A 49 24.88 22.51 6.66
C PRO A 49 25.32 21.06 6.42
N ALA A 50 24.54 20.26 5.70
CA ALA A 50 24.87 18.89 5.31
C ALA A 50 25.54 18.77 3.93
N GLY A 51 25.91 19.90 3.28
CA GLY A 51 26.43 19.97 1.91
C GLY A 51 25.42 19.61 0.81
N HIS A 52 24.21 19.19 1.19
CA HIS A 52 23.16 18.69 0.30
C HIS A 52 21.79 19.18 0.77
N LEU A 53 20.81 19.24 -0.15
CA LEU A 53 19.40 19.29 0.24
C LEU A 53 18.96 17.89 0.68
N LEU A 54 18.53 17.76 1.95
CA LEU A 54 18.04 16.50 2.51
C LEU A 54 16.52 16.45 2.41
N VAL A 55 15.99 15.43 1.73
CA VAL A 55 14.54 15.21 1.55
C VAL A 55 14.14 13.86 2.13
N ARG A 56 12.98 13.78 2.79
CA ARG A 56 12.45 12.54 3.37
C ARG A 56 12.27 11.45 2.30
N CYS A 57 12.63 10.21 2.64
CA CYS A 57 12.66 9.08 1.70
C CYS A 57 11.29 8.67 1.14
N ASN A 58 10.19 9.04 1.82
CA ASN A 58 8.82 8.68 1.47
C ASN A 58 8.57 7.16 1.28
N ASN A 59 9.45 6.31 1.81
CA ASN A 59 9.33 4.86 1.73
C ASN A 59 8.24 4.37 2.69
N ARG A 60 7.29 3.59 2.17
CA ARG A 60 6.13 3.09 2.94
C ARG A 60 6.49 2.00 3.96
N ARG A 61 7.67 1.37 3.84
CA ARG A 61 8.03 0.16 4.60
C ARG A 61 8.68 0.51 5.92
N THR A 62 8.13 -0.05 7.01
CA THR A 62 8.64 0.20 8.37
C THR A 62 10.10 -0.22 8.52
N THR A 63 10.50 -1.35 7.93
CA THR A 63 11.90 -1.84 7.92
C THR A 63 12.89 -0.90 7.22
N ARG A 64 12.40 -0.01 6.35
CA ARG A 64 13.24 0.98 5.65
C ARG A 64 13.26 2.32 6.34
N CYS A 65 12.11 2.80 6.81
CA CYS A 65 12.06 4.06 7.55
C CYS A 65 10.73 4.16 8.31
N GLN A 66 10.76 3.87 9.61
CA GLN A 66 9.57 3.89 10.47
C GLN A 66 8.81 5.23 10.40
N ALA A 67 9.50 6.37 10.46
CA ALA A 67 8.85 7.69 10.42
C ALA A 67 8.13 7.96 9.07
N CYS A 68 8.72 7.57 7.93
CA CYS A 68 8.07 7.72 6.62
C CYS A 68 6.94 6.71 6.43
N ALA A 69 7.11 5.48 6.94
CA ALA A 69 6.06 4.46 6.93
C ALA A 69 4.85 4.90 7.77
N GLU A 70 5.04 5.51 8.94
CA GLU A 70 3.97 6.01 9.80
C GLU A 70 3.17 7.16 9.14
N VAL A 71 3.84 8.08 8.45
CA VAL A 71 3.18 9.10 7.61
C VAL A 71 2.34 8.44 6.52
N TYR A 72 2.90 7.47 5.79
CA TYR A 72 2.18 6.74 4.75
C TYR A 72 0.99 5.94 5.30
N ARG A 73 1.11 5.38 6.51
CA ARG A 73 0.04 4.69 7.23
C ARG A 73 -1.13 5.62 7.52
N ARG A 74 -0.83 6.82 8.03
CA ARG A 74 -1.83 7.87 8.31
C ARG A 74 -2.51 8.39 7.06
N ASP A 75 -1.74 8.64 6.01
CA ASP A 75 -2.29 9.08 4.73
C ASP A 75 -3.20 8.00 4.12
N THR A 76 -2.82 6.73 4.25
CA THR A 76 -3.69 5.60 3.86
C THR A 76 -4.94 5.54 4.74
N PHE A 77 -4.82 5.69 6.05
CA PHE A 77 -5.98 5.76 6.96
C PHE A 77 -6.96 6.86 6.54
N HIS A 78 -6.48 8.08 6.29
CA HIS A 78 -7.32 9.19 5.82
C HIS A 78 -7.91 8.96 4.42
N LEU A 79 -7.16 8.35 3.51
CA LEU A 79 -7.62 7.97 2.17
C LEU A 79 -8.73 6.92 2.21
N ILE A 80 -8.68 5.94 3.12
CA ILE A 80 -9.78 4.98 3.31
C ILE A 80 -10.95 5.63 4.03
N THR A 81 -10.68 6.35 5.14
CA THR A 81 -11.71 7.01 5.97
C THR A 81 -12.54 8.00 5.17
N SER A 82 -11.91 8.86 4.35
CA SER A 82 -12.64 9.82 3.51
C SER A 82 -13.51 9.15 2.44
N GLY A 83 -13.15 7.93 2.00
CA GLY A 83 -14.01 7.12 1.14
C GLY A 83 -15.11 6.35 1.88
N LEU A 84 -15.10 6.31 3.21
CA LEU A 84 -16.16 5.65 3.99
C LEU A 84 -17.16 6.67 4.54
N ARG A 85 -16.67 7.77 5.13
CA ARG A 85 -17.51 8.77 5.82
C ARG A 85 -17.51 10.18 5.22
N GLY A 86 -16.71 10.43 4.19
CA GLY A 86 -16.47 11.78 3.66
C GLY A 86 -15.39 12.56 4.40
N GLY A 87 -15.31 13.86 4.08
CA GLY A 87 -14.25 14.78 4.50
C GLY A 87 -13.05 14.80 3.53
N LYS A 88 -12.19 15.81 3.67
CA LYS A 88 -10.99 16.04 2.83
C LYS A 88 -11.29 16.07 1.32
N GLY A 89 -12.37 16.76 0.95
CA GLY A 89 -12.85 16.90 -0.45
C GLY A 89 -13.81 15.79 -0.91
N VAL A 90 -14.26 14.90 -0.02
CA VAL A 90 -15.30 13.90 -0.31
C VAL A 90 -16.58 14.26 0.46
N PRO A 91 -17.78 14.26 -0.16
CA PRO A 91 -19.02 14.54 0.54
C PRO A 91 -19.37 13.50 1.62
N GLU A 92 -19.94 13.95 2.74
CA GLU A 92 -20.32 13.09 3.87
C GLU A 92 -21.38 12.04 3.51
N ARG A 93 -22.24 12.35 2.52
CA ARG A 93 -23.23 11.41 1.95
C ARG A 93 -22.65 10.08 1.46
N VAL A 94 -21.33 9.98 1.23
CA VAL A 94 -20.68 8.69 0.93
C VAL A 94 -20.88 7.65 2.05
N ALA A 95 -21.17 8.10 3.28
CA ALA A 95 -21.56 7.26 4.42
C ALA A 95 -22.90 6.51 4.25
N SER A 96 -23.74 6.84 3.27
CA SER A 96 -24.92 6.03 2.92
C SER A 96 -24.69 5.06 1.76
N HIS A 97 -23.55 5.15 1.06
CA HIS A 97 -23.33 4.36 -0.16
C HIS A 97 -23.08 2.87 0.18
N PRO A 98 -23.70 1.89 -0.53
CA PRO A 98 -23.53 0.47 -0.26
C PRO A 98 -22.06 0.06 -0.36
N ARG A 99 -21.51 -0.50 0.72
CA ARG A 99 -20.10 -0.87 0.81
C ARG A 99 -19.85 -2.16 1.58
N VAL A 100 -18.82 -2.86 1.14
CA VAL A 100 -18.46 -4.22 1.57
C VAL A 100 -16.96 -4.28 1.80
N PHE A 101 -16.55 -4.88 2.92
CA PHE A 101 -15.19 -5.34 3.13
C PHE A 101 -15.06 -6.80 2.65
N ALA A 102 -14.11 -7.05 1.75
CA ALA A 102 -13.87 -8.37 1.17
C ALA A 102 -12.40 -8.78 1.29
N THR A 103 -12.16 -10.02 1.71
CA THR A 103 -10.82 -10.63 1.82
C THR A 103 -10.71 -11.82 0.87
N PHE A 104 -9.84 -11.69 -0.13
CA PHE A 104 -9.61 -12.67 -1.19
C PHE A 104 -8.31 -13.43 -0.90
N THR A 105 -8.41 -14.70 -0.54
CA THR A 105 -7.23 -15.53 -0.25
C THR A 105 -6.54 -16.05 -1.51
N ALA A 106 -5.25 -16.36 -1.40
CA ALA A 106 -4.55 -17.17 -2.38
C ALA A 106 -4.98 -18.65 -2.30
N PRO A 107 -4.88 -19.42 -3.40
CA PRO A 107 -5.06 -20.88 -3.36
C PRO A 107 -3.96 -21.57 -2.52
N GLY A 108 -4.08 -22.88 -2.36
CA GLY A 108 -3.05 -23.71 -1.73
C GLY A 108 -2.08 -24.26 -2.78
N PHE A 109 -0.80 -24.33 -2.41
CA PHE A 109 0.29 -24.87 -3.25
C PHE A 109 0.93 -26.13 -2.63
N GLY A 110 0.31 -26.67 -1.59
CA GLY A 110 0.81 -27.76 -0.77
C GLY A 110 0.36 -27.61 0.68
N PRO A 111 0.43 -28.67 1.50
CA PRO A 111 0.19 -28.58 2.94
C PRO A 111 1.24 -27.69 3.62
N VAL A 112 0.80 -26.79 4.49
CA VAL A 112 1.66 -25.91 5.29
C VAL A 112 1.38 -26.07 6.78
N HIS A 113 2.39 -25.82 7.60
CA HIS A 113 2.23 -25.62 9.04
C HIS A 113 1.22 -24.50 9.30
N ASN A 114 0.26 -24.76 10.17
CA ASN A 114 -0.83 -23.86 10.49
C ASN A 114 -1.28 -24.04 11.94
N ARG A 115 -2.07 -23.07 12.44
CA ARG A 115 -2.64 -23.08 13.79
C ARG A 115 -4.16 -23.21 13.70
N PRO A 116 -4.70 -24.42 13.46
CA PRO A 116 -6.13 -24.62 13.30
C PRO A 116 -6.86 -24.37 14.62
N THR A 117 -8.03 -23.75 14.55
CA THR A 117 -8.89 -23.52 15.72
C THR A 117 -10.16 -24.38 15.64
N GLY A 118 -10.52 -25.05 16.72
CA GLY A 118 -11.76 -25.78 16.88
C GLY A 118 -12.93 -24.92 17.39
N PRO A 119 -14.06 -25.57 17.74
CA PRO A 119 -15.13 -24.95 18.53
C PRO A 119 -14.58 -24.26 19.78
N ALA A 120 -15.28 -23.22 20.24
CA ALA A 120 -14.85 -22.35 21.36
C ALA A 120 -13.44 -21.73 21.21
N ARG A 121 -12.93 -21.59 19.96
CA ARG A 121 -11.59 -21.05 19.64
C ARG A 121 -10.41 -21.84 20.23
N THR A 122 -10.65 -23.09 20.63
CA THR A 122 -9.60 -24.01 21.11
C THR A 122 -8.53 -24.23 20.04
N ILE A 123 -7.25 -24.18 20.41
CA ILE A 123 -6.15 -24.46 19.47
C ILE A 123 -6.09 -25.97 19.25
N ARG A 124 -6.05 -26.40 17.99
CA ARG A 124 -5.90 -27.81 17.61
C ARG A 124 -4.47 -28.08 17.14
N PRO A 125 -3.95 -29.32 17.32
CA PRO A 125 -2.68 -29.72 16.74
C PRO A 125 -2.63 -29.47 15.24
N CYS A 126 -1.48 -29.06 14.75
CA CYS A 126 -1.18 -29.02 13.34
C CYS A 126 -1.05 -30.45 12.77
N ARG A 127 -1.05 -30.58 11.44
CA ARG A 127 -0.88 -31.87 10.75
C ARG A 127 0.48 -32.53 11.01
N CYS A 128 1.50 -31.78 11.47
CA CYS A 128 2.76 -32.33 11.97
C CYS A 128 2.67 -32.92 13.40
N GLY A 129 1.52 -32.83 14.07
CA GLY A 129 1.32 -33.25 15.46
C GLY A 129 1.58 -32.17 16.50
N ALA A 130 2.34 -31.11 16.18
CA ALA A 130 2.67 -30.05 17.12
C ALA A 130 1.52 -29.05 17.36
N LEU A 131 1.44 -28.50 18.58
CA LEU A 131 0.62 -27.33 18.90
C LEU A 131 1.45 -26.06 18.71
N HIS A 132 1.32 -25.42 17.56
CA HIS A 132 2.04 -24.17 17.26
C HIS A 132 1.47 -22.97 18.04
N ASP A 133 2.35 -22.15 18.58
CA ASP A 133 2.00 -20.80 19.03
C ASP A 133 1.68 -19.87 17.82
N GLN A 134 1.06 -18.72 18.06
CA GLN A 134 0.79 -17.71 17.04
C GLN A 134 2.06 -17.18 16.34
N ASP A 135 3.17 -17.05 17.08
CA ASP A 135 4.43 -16.46 16.57
C ASP A 135 5.48 -17.52 16.20
N ASP A 136 5.11 -18.79 16.24
CA ASP A 136 5.93 -19.92 15.78
C ASP A 136 6.41 -19.70 14.32
N ALA A 137 7.72 -19.86 14.11
CA ALA A 137 8.42 -19.62 12.86
C ALA A 137 8.14 -20.69 11.79
N ALA A 138 7.67 -21.89 12.18
CA ALA A 138 7.21 -22.90 11.24
C ALA A 138 5.91 -22.47 10.54
N LEU A 139 5.05 -21.65 11.17
CA LEU A 139 3.75 -21.32 10.59
C LEU A 139 3.86 -20.70 9.19
N GLY A 140 3.19 -21.34 8.23
CA GLY A 140 3.24 -20.97 6.82
C GLY A 140 4.31 -21.68 5.99
N THR A 141 5.32 -22.31 6.59
CA THR A 141 6.24 -23.17 5.84
C THR A 141 5.56 -24.48 5.42
N PRO A 142 6.01 -25.15 4.36
CA PRO A 142 5.46 -26.44 3.95
C PRO A 142 5.69 -27.52 5.02
N LEU A 143 4.72 -28.43 5.18
CA LEU A 143 4.92 -29.65 6.00
C LEU A 143 5.97 -30.57 5.37
N ASP A 144 5.97 -30.61 4.03
CA ASP A 144 6.98 -31.24 3.21
C ASP A 144 7.43 -30.20 2.16
N PRO A 145 8.65 -29.67 2.28
CA PRO A 145 9.20 -28.72 1.33
C PRO A 145 9.44 -29.27 -0.08
N ASP A 146 9.51 -30.58 -0.29
CA ASP A 146 9.89 -31.18 -1.57
C ASP A 146 8.65 -31.50 -2.44
N THR A 147 7.46 -31.63 -1.84
CA THR A 147 6.17 -31.73 -2.56
C THR A 147 5.40 -30.41 -2.67
N TYR A 148 5.94 -29.30 -2.17
CA TYR A 148 5.31 -27.98 -2.29
C TYR A 148 5.54 -27.35 -3.67
N ASP A 149 4.47 -26.88 -4.31
CA ASP A 149 4.47 -26.29 -5.65
C ASP A 149 4.95 -24.83 -5.63
N TYR A 150 6.26 -24.66 -5.46
CA TYR A 150 6.93 -23.36 -5.45
C TYR A 150 6.73 -22.57 -6.75
N ASP A 151 6.68 -23.26 -7.89
CA ASP A 151 6.47 -22.63 -9.20
C ASP A 151 5.08 -21.99 -9.27
N ALA A 152 4.02 -22.74 -8.95
CA ALA A 152 2.67 -22.18 -8.90
C ALA A 152 2.53 -21.08 -7.84
N ALA A 153 3.24 -21.16 -6.71
CA ALA A 153 3.22 -20.13 -5.67
C ALA A 153 3.86 -18.79 -6.12
N VAL A 154 5.01 -18.85 -6.78
CA VAL A 154 5.70 -17.66 -7.33
C VAL A 154 4.93 -17.09 -8.53
N LEU A 155 4.44 -17.94 -9.43
CA LEU A 155 3.64 -17.50 -10.56
C LEU A 155 2.30 -16.91 -10.11
N TRP A 156 1.65 -17.46 -9.08
CA TRP A 156 0.48 -16.86 -8.44
C TRP A 156 0.75 -15.41 -8.03
N ASN A 157 1.85 -15.17 -7.31
CA ASN A 157 2.23 -13.83 -6.89
C ASN A 157 2.43 -12.89 -8.10
N ALA A 158 3.04 -13.36 -9.19
CA ALA A 158 3.19 -12.58 -10.41
C ALA A 158 1.85 -12.25 -11.10
N HIS A 159 0.88 -13.18 -11.07
CA HIS A 159 -0.42 -13.06 -11.74
C HIS A 159 -1.54 -12.47 -10.87
N ALA A 160 -1.37 -12.37 -9.55
CA ALA A 160 -2.39 -11.87 -8.62
C ALA A 160 -2.95 -10.49 -9.00
N GLY A 161 -2.11 -9.59 -9.55
CA GLY A 161 -2.54 -8.29 -10.09
C GLY A 161 -3.42 -8.39 -11.34
N LEU A 162 -3.14 -9.35 -12.23
CA LEU A 162 -3.97 -9.64 -13.40
C LEU A 162 -5.31 -10.27 -12.99
N LEU A 163 -5.29 -11.15 -11.99
CA LEU A 163 -6.50 -11.76 -11.44
C LEU A 163 -7.41 -10.71 -10.79
N TRP A 164 -6.85 -9.77 -10.02
CA TRP A 164 -7.61 -8.61 -9.52
C TRP A 164 -8.24 -7.78 -10.64
N ARG A 165 -7.52 -7.57 -11.76
CA ARG A 165 -8.05 -6.87 -12.94
C ARG A 165 -9.22 -7.66 -13.56
N ARG A 166 -9.10 -8.98 -13.69
CA ARG A 166 -10.17 -9.87 -14.20
C ARG A 166 -11.41 -9.79 -13.29
N PHE A 167 -11.24 -9.95 -11.99
CA PHE A 167 -12.28 -9.77 -10.97
C PHE A 167 -12.96 -8.41 -11.10
N SER A 168 -12.20 -7.32 -11.20
CA SER A 168 -12.72 -5.95 -11.35
C SER A 168 -13.51 -5.73 -12.66
N ILE A 169 -13.32 -6.58 -13.68
CA ILE A 169 -14.14 -6.58 -14.91
C ILE A 169 -15.44 -7.34 -14.66
N TYR A 170 -15.35 -8.52 -14.04
CA TYR A 170 -16.51 -9.39 -13.78
C TYR A 170 -17.45 -8.79 -12.73
N LEU A 171 -16.94 -8.19 -11.66
CA LEU A 171 -17.75 -7.49 -10.67
C LEU A 171 -18.64 -6.41 -11.29
N ARG A 172 -18.12 -5.62 -12.24
CA ARG A 172 -18.91 -4.62 -12.96
C ARG A 172 -19.95 -5.24 -13.90
N ARG A 173 -19.73 -6.45 -14.42
CA ARG A 173 -20.72 -7.20 -15.20
C ARG A 173 -21.81 -7.77 -14.30
N GLU A 174 -21.44 -8.34 -13.17
CA GLU A 174 -22.34 -8.94 -12.19
C GLU A 174 -23.24 -7.92 -11.49
N VAL A 175 -22.73 -6.70 -11.24
CA VAL A 175 -23.54 -5.56 -10.78
C VAL A 175 -24.49 -5.08 -11.89
N ALA A 176 -23.99 -4.88 -13.12
CA ALA A 176 -24.84 -4.44 -14.24
C ALA A 176 -25.98 -5.44 -14.51
N LYS A 177 -25.67 -6.74 -14.57
CA LYS A 177 -26.64 -7.83 -14.77
C LYS A 177 -27.74 -7.82 -13.70
N ARG A 178 -27.39 -7.67 -12.43
CA ARG A 178 -28.37 -7.61 -11.32
C ARG A 178 -29.22 -6.34 -11.34
N ALA A 179 -28.70 -5.25 -11.90
CA ALA A 179 -29.44 -4.01 -12.14
C ALA A 179 -30.33 -4.03 -13.41
N GLY A 180 -30.34 -5.13 -14.19
CA GLY A 180 -31.01 -5.17 -15.49
C GLY A 180 -30.31 -4.34 -16.58
N LEU A 181 -29.06 -3.94 -16.37
CA LEU A 181 -28.30 -3.04 -17.24
C LEU A 181 -27.22 -3.77 -18.04
N SER A 182 -26.89 -3.23 -19.22
CA SER A 182 -25.64 -3.61 -19.90
C SER A 182 -24.43 -3.03 -19.16
N GLN A 183 -23.25 -3.68 -19.27
CA GLN A 183 -22.00 -3.14 -18.72
C GLN A 183 -21.66 -1.74 -19.29
N ARG A 184 -22.12 -1.44 -20.51
CA ARG A 184 -21.99 -0.11 -21.11
C ARG A 184 -22.86 0.89 -20.37
N ALA A 185 -24.17 0.63 -20.24
CA ALA A 185 -25.13 1.52 -19.58
C ALA A 185 -24.83 1.74 -18.10
N LEU A 186 -24.30 0.75 -17.37
CA LEU A 186 -24.03 0.86 -15.93
C LEU A 186 -23.30 2.16 -15.55
N ARG A 187 -22.30 2.59 -16.33
CA ARG A 187 -21.47 3.78 -16.03
C ARG A 187 -22.30 5.08 -15.92
N ASP A 188 -23.45 5.12 -16.59
CA ASP A 188 -24.32 6.29 -16.71
C ASP A 188 -25.29 6.37 -15.51
N TYR A 189 -25.37 5.31 -14.68
CA TYR A 189 -26.21 5.23 -13.48
C TYR A 189 -25.43 4.99 -12.18
N ALA A 190 -24.31 4.25 -12.24
CA ALA A 190 -23.57 3.83 -11.06
C ALA A 190 -22.10 3.52 -11.35
N ARG A 191 -21.26 3.63 -10.31
CA ARG A 191 -19.82 3.32 -10.37
C ARG A 191 -19.41 2.38 -9.26
N VAL A 192 -18.76 1.27 -9.62
CA VAL A 192 -18.09 0.40 -8.66
C VAL A 192 -16.71 0.99 -8.33
N SER A 193 -16.59 1.52 -7.12
CA SER A 193 -15.36 2.08 -6.56
C SER A 193 -14.74 1.08 -5.58
N PHE A 194 -13.41 1.03 -5.50
CA PHE A 194 -12.73 0.23 -4.48
C PHE A 194 -11.49 0.93 -3.95
N ALA A 195 -11.05 0.52 -2.76
CA ALA A 195 -9.69 0.67 -2.29
C ALA A 195 -9.22 -0.68 -1.73
N LYS A 196 -8.06 -1.15 -2.17
CA LYS A 196 -7.51 -2.44 -1.75
C LYS A 196 -6.06 -2.34 -1.30
N VAL A 197 -5.68 -3.27 -0.44
CA VAL A 197 -4.28 -3.58 -0.10
C VAL A 197 -3.96 -5.03 -0.45
N ALA A 198 -2.70 -5.26 -0.83
CA ALA A 198 -2.09 -6.58 -0.95
C ALA A 198 -1.25 -6.85 0.30
N GLU A 199 -1.38 -8.05 0.87
CA GLU A 199 -0.59 -8.53 2.01
C GLU A 199 -0.07 -9.94 1.69
N TYR A 200 1.04 -10.34 2.31
CA TYR A 200 1.49 -11.74 2.28
C TYR A 200 0.92 -12.53 3.45
N GLN A 201 0.37 -13.71 3.15
CA GLN A 201 0.18 -14.76 4.15
C GLN A 201 1.56 -15.28 4.61
N LYS A 202 1.69 -15.83 5.83
CA LYS A 202 2.98 -16.39 6.33
C LYS A 202 3.67 -17.36 5.33
N ARG A 203 2.89 -18.03 4.47
CA ARG A 203 3.37 -18.89 3.36
C ARG A 203 3.86 -18.17 2.08
N GLY A 204 4.22 -16.89 2.17
CA GLY A 204 4.73 -16.09 1.05
C GLY A 204 3.74 -15.82 -0.11
N ALA A 205 2.49 -16.24 -0.01
CA ALA A 205 1.46 -16.02 -1.02
C ALA A 205 0.68 -14.71 -0.78
N VAL A 206 0.47 -13.90 -1.82
CA VAL A 206 -0.26 -12.64 -1.74
C VAL A 206 -1.77 -12.86 -1.68
N HIS A 207 -2.44 -12.23 -0.72
CA HIS A 207 -3.90 -12.08 -0.62
C HIS A 207 -4.31 -10.60 -0.71
N PHE A 208 -5.58 -10.32 -0.92
CA PHE A 208 -6.11 -8.96 -0.98
C PHE A 208 -7.17 -8.70 0.08
N HIS A 209 -7.11 -7.52 0.70
CA HIS A 209 -8.22 -6.91 1.43
C HIS A 209 -8.74 -5.70 0.66
N ALA A 210 -10.05 -5.57 0.50
CA ALA A 210 -10.65 -4.46 -0.24
C ALA A 210 -11.91 -3.92 0.45
N VAL A 211 -12.03 -2.60 0.50
CA VAL A 211 -13.35 -1.94 0.54
C VAL A 211 -13.81 -1.79 -0.89
N ILE A 212 -15.02 -2.28 -1.17
CA ILE A 212 -15.70 -2.14 -2.45
C ILE A 212 -17.02 -1.41 -2.17
N ARG A 213 -17.37 -0.43 -3.00
CA ARG A 213 -18.52 0.46 -2.82
C ARG A 213 -19.23 0.70 -4.15
N VAL A 214 -20.56 0.80 -4.13
CA VAL A 214 -21.33 1.31 -5.27
C VAL A 214 -21.66 2.78 -5.04
N ASP A 215 -21.29 3.60 -6.00
CA ASP A 215 -21.55 5.04 -6.07
C ASP A 215 -22.56 5.36 -7.19
N GLY A 216 -23.04 6.60 -7.26
CA GLY A 216 -23.61 7.16 -8.50
C GLY A 216 -22.57 7.31 -9.63
N PRO A 217 -22.96 7.84 -10.80
CA PRO A 217 -22.12 7.85 -12.01
C PRO A 217 -20.80 8.63 -11.84
N GLU A 218 -20.84 9.76 -11.13
CA GLU A 218 -19.66 10.61 -10.86
C GLU A 218 -18.78 10.07 -9.71
N GLY A 219 -19.19 8.99 -9.04
CA GLY A 219 -18.50 8.43 -7.89
C GLY A 219 -19.06 8.98 -6.58
N SER A 220 -18.18 9.19 -5.58
CA SER A 220 -18.56 9.66 -4.23
C SER A 220 -19.41 10.93 -4.20
N ASP A 221 -19.38 11.71 -5.27
CA ASP A 221 -20.05 13.00 -5.37
C ASP A 221 -21.53 12.88 -5.74
N THR A 222 -22.01 11.69 -6.12
CA THR A 222 -23.40 11.39 -6.49
C THR A 222 -23.94 10.18 -5.75
N PRO A 223 -25.19 10.21 -5.25
CA PRO A 223 -25.79 9.07 -4.56
C PRO A 223 -25.95 7.87 -5.53
N PRO A 224 -25.84 6.64 -5.02
CA PRO A 224 -26.11 5.44 -5.80
C PRO A 224 -27.62 5.28 -6.06
N PRO A 225 -28.02 4.58 -7.13
CA PRO A 225 -29.43 4.28 -7.40
C PRO A 225 -30.00 3.29 -6.37
N ALA A 226 -31.32 3.35 -6.12
CA ALA A 226 -31.99 2.58 -5.06
C ALA A 226 -31.86 1.05 -5.18
N TRP A 227 -31.61 0.50 -6.38
CA TRP A 227 -31.34 -0.93 -6.56
C TRP A 227 -29.96 -1.36 -6.03
N ALA A 228 -29.03 -0.43 -5.85
CA ALA A 228 -27.70 -0.74 -5.34
C ALA A 228 -27.79 -0.99 -3.82
N THR A 229 -27.64 -2.25 -3.40
CA THR A 229 -27.64 -2.64 -1.99
C THR A 229 -26.33 -3.35 -1.62
N ALA A 230 -26.07 -3.51 -0.32
CA ALA A 230 -24.88 -4.22 0.15
C ALA A 230 -24.96 -5.72 -0.13
N GLU A 231 -26.18 -6.25 -0.19
CA GLU A 231 -26.56 -7.61 -0.52
C GLU A 231 -26.27 -7.89 -2.01
N LEU A 232 -26.78 -7.04 -2.91
CA LEU A 232 -26.49 -7.11 -4.35
C LEU A 232 -24.98 -7.06 -4.61
N LEU A 233 -24.26 -6.16 -3.92
CA LEU A 233 -22.81 -6.04 -4.03
C LEU A 233 -22.10 -7.30 -3.49
N THR A 234 -22.56 -7.86 -2.37
CA THR A 234 -22.01 -9.10 -1.79
C THR A 234 -22.14 -10.27 -2.75
N ASP A 235 -23.32 -10.47 -3.35
CA ASP A 235 -23.55 -11.54 -4.30
C ASP A 235 -22.76 -11.35 -5.60
N ALA A 236 -22.69 -10.11 -6.11
CA ALA A 236 -21.87 -9.79 -7.26
C ALA A 236 -20.36 -10.03 -6.99
N ILE A 237 -19.87 -9.73 -5.78
CA ILE A 237 -18.49 -10.05 -5.36
C ILE A 237 -18.27 -11.57 -5.34
N ARG A 238 -19.17 -12.34 -4.72
CA ARG A 238 -19.05 -13.81 -4.66
C ARG A 238 -19.05 -14.43 -6.06
N THR A 239 -20.00 -14.06 -6.92
CA THR A 239 -20.05 -14.57 -8.31
C THR A 239 -18.81 -14.17 -9.10
N ALA A 240 -18.40 -12.90 -9.06
CA ALA A 240 -17.25 -12.41 -9.81
C ALA A 240 -15.92 -13.00 -9.31
N ALA A 241 -15.78 -13.30 -8.02
CA ALA A 241 -14.61 -13.95 -7.46
C ALA A 241 -14.49 -15.41 -7.90
N SER A 242 -15.58 -16.18 -7.83
CA SER A 242 -15.61 -17.57 -8.28
C SER A 242 -15.38 -17.71 -9.80
N ALA A 243 -15.84 -16.74 -10.59
CA ALA A 243 -15.63 -16.72 -12.03
C ALA A 243 -14.23 -16.21 -12.44
N ALA A 244 -13.50 -15.51 -11.56
CA ALA A 244 -12.24 -14.88 -11.93
C ALA A 244 -11.12 -15.92 -12.16
N GLN A 245 -10.69 -16.02 -13.42
CA GLN A 245 -9.59 -16.86 -13.86
C GLN A 245 -8.60 -16.06 -14.72
N VAL A 246 -7.31 -16.35 -14.55
CA VAL A 246 -6.23 -15.89 -15.43
C VAL A 246 -5.36 -17.08 -15.80
N ASP A 247 -5.16 -17.27 -17.09
CA ASP A 247 -4.27 -18.29 -17.62
C ASP A 247 -2.81 -17.85 -17.42
N GLY A 248 -1.96 -18.78 -17.03
CA GLY A 248 -0.53 -18.59 -16.78
C GLY A 248 0.33 -19.16 -17.92
N PRO A 249 1.65 -19.20 -17.73
CA PRO A 249 2.55 -19.86 -18.67
C PRO A 249 2.35 -21.38 -18.69
N VAL A 250 2.85 -22.02 -19.75
CA VAL A 250 3.09 -23.46 -19.78
C VAL A 250 4.54 -23.70 -19.37
N ILE A 251 4.75 -24.47 -18.30
CA ILE A 251 6.09 -24.85 -17.82
C ILE A 251 6.15 -26.36 -17.85
N ASP A 252 7.14 -26.89 -18.57
CA ASP A 252 7.47 -28.31 -18.64
C ASP A 252 6.22 -29.18 -18.92
N ASN A 253 5.48 -28.77 -19.95
CA ASN A 253 4.18 -29.29 -20.43
C ASN A 253 2.99 -29.15 -19.48
N ARG A 254 3.13 -28.47 -18.34
CA ARG A 254 2.04 -28.10 -17.42
C ARG A 254 1.54 -26.69 -17.68
N ALA A 255 0.31 -26.55 -18.14
CA ALA A 255 -0.36 -25.25 -18.22
C ALA A 255 -0.77 -24.77 -16.82
N HIS A 256 -0.37 -23.56 -16.44
CA HIS A 256 -0.78 -22.93 -15.19
C HIS A 256 -2.07 -22.11 -15.36
N THR A 257 -2.89 -22.09 -14.32
CA THR A 257 -4.14 -21.31 -14.26
C THR A 257 -4.33 -20.80 -12.84
N PHE A 258 -4.75 -19.53 -12.69
CA PHE A 258 -4.86 -18.85 -11.41
C PHE A 258 -6.29 -18.38 -11.13
N THR A 259 -6.83 -18.82 -9.99
CA THR A 259 -8.13 -18.43 -9.42
C THR A 259 -7.95 -18.10 -7.93
N PHE A 260 -8.90 -17.39 -7.32
CA PHE A 260 -8.83 -17.15 -5.87
C PHE A 260 -8.97 -18.44 -5.06
N GLY A 261 -8.39 -18.45 -3.86
CA GLY A 261 -8.59 -19.53 -2.91
C GLY A 261 -10.05 -19.67 -2.46
N ARG A 262 -10.42 -20.86 -1.98
CA ARG A 262 -11.78 -21.20 -1.52
C ARG A 262 -12.28 -20.31 -0.36
N GLN A 263 -11.38 -19.65 0.37
CA GLN A 263 -11.73 -18.76 1.46
C GLN A 263 -11.92 -17.33 0.95
N LEU A 264 -13.17 -16.88 0.97
CA LEU A 264 -13.59 -15.53 0.63
C LEU A 264 -14.51 -15.00 1.75
N ASP A 265 -13.95 -14.13 2.59
CA ASP A 265 -14.71 -13.43 3.64
C ASP A 265 -15.28 -12.14 3.05
N VAL A 266 -16.59 -11.93 3.20
CA VAL A 266 -17.32 -10.80 2.60
C VAL A 266 -18.31 -10.31 3.65
N ARG A 267 -18.14 -9.06 4.08
CA ARG A 267 -18.93 -8.43 5.14
C ARG A 267 -19.40 -7.07 4.69
N ALA A 268 -20.71 -6.81 4.76
CA ALA A 268 -21.22 -5.45 4.60
C ALA A 268 -20.65 -4.54 5.69
N ILE A 269 -20.29 -3.32 5.32
CA ILE A 269 -19.92 -2.28 6.28
C ILE A 269 -21.16 -1.39 6.42
N ARG A 270 -21.77 -1.38 7.61
CA ARG A 270 -22.90 -0.51 7.93
C ARG A 270 -22.37 0.80 8.54
N SER A 271 -23.13 1.88 8.34
CA SER A 271 -22.90 3.11 9.10
C SER A 271 -23.35 2.92 10.56
N ALA A 272 -23.04 3.88 11.43
CA ALA A 272 -23.39 3.83 12.85
C ALA A 272 -24.86 3.44 13.10
N ASP A 273 -25.05 2.59 14.12
CA ASP A 273 -26.27 2.04 14.72
C ASP A 273 -26.56 0.56 14.37
N PHE A 274 -26.00 -0.40 15.13
CA PHE A 274 -26.70 -0.99 16.29
C PHE A 274 -25.83 -1.92 17.16
N GLU A 275 -26.33 -2.22 18.37
CA GLU A 275 -25.71 -3.12 19.35
C GLU A 275 -25.77 -4.58 18.89
N GLY A 276 -24.62 -5.29 18.81
CA GLY A 276 -24.63 -6.64 18.22
C GLY A 276 -23.34 -7.46 18.19
N GLY A 277 -22.37 -7.20 19.08
CA GLY A 277 -21.37 -8.22 19.45
C GLY A 277 -20.28 -8.65 18.45
N GLN A 278 -20.19 -8.11 17.21
CA GLN A 278 -18.93 -8.02 16.42
C GLN A 278 -19.10 -7.23 15.10
N GLU A 279 -19.46 -5.95 15.19
CA GLU A 279 -19.62 -5.09 14.01
C GLU A 279 -18.29 -4.58 13.42
N LEU A 280 -18.24 -4.45 12.09
CA LEU A 280 -17.07 -4.00 11.34
C LEU A 280 -17.16 -2.50 11.03
N THR A 281 -16.89 -1.64 12.02
CA THR A 281 -17.01 -0.18 11.87
C THR A 281 -16.04 0.41 10.85
N GLU A 282 -16.41 1.54 10.24
CA GLU A 282 -15.59 2.22 9.23
C GLU A 282 -14.18 2.56 9.71
N ARG A 283 -14.07 3.02 10.97
CA ARG A 283 -12.78 3.32 11.62
C ARG A 283 -11.95 2.05 11.82
N ALA A 284 -12.58 0.93 12.18
CA ALA A 284 -11.90 -0.36 12.26
C ALA A 284 -11.41 -0.83 10.89
N VAL A 285 -12.22 -0.71 9.82
CA VAL A 285 -11.81 -1.02 8.44
C VAL A 285 -10.64 -0.15 7.97
N ALA A 286 -10.72 1.16 8.20
CA ALA A 286 -9.66 2.09 7.82
C ALA A 286 -8.36 1.82 8.58
N ALA A 287 -8.44 1.55 9.89
CA ALA A 287 -7.28 1.17 10.70
C ALA A 287 -6.68 -0.18 10.26
N TYR A 288 -7.53 -1.16 9.96
CA TYR A 288 -7.13 -2.47 9.45
C TYR A 288 -6.39 -2.32 8.12
N ILE A 289 -6.96 -1.65 7.11
CA ILE A 289 -6.30 -1.48 5.81
C ILE A 289 -5.00 -0.67 5.94
N ALA A 290 -4.99 0.39 6.75
CA ALA A 290 -3.79 1.18 6.99
C ALA A 290 -2.65 0.34 7.60
N LYS A 291 -2.95 -0.56 8.55
CA LYS A 291 -1.97 -1.48 9.19
C LYS A 291 -1.20 -2.33 8.18
N TYR A 292 -1.82 -2.73 7.07
CA TYR A 292 -1.17 -3.55 6.04
C TYR A 292 -0.51 -2.73 4.93
N ALA A 293 -0.87 -1.46 4.78
CA ALA A 293 -0.34 -0.58 3.74
C ALA A 293 1.17 -0.31 3.88
N THR A 294 1.73 -0.44 5.08
CA THR A 294 3.18 -0.32 5.35
C THR A 294 3.95 -1.63 5.30
N LYS A 295 3.26 -2.78 5.27
CA LYS A 295 3.90 -4.11 5.23
C LYS A 295 4.28 -4.53 3.81
N GLY A 296 5.36 -5.28 3.68
CA GLY A 296 5.84 -5.91 2.45
C GLY A 296 6.18 -7.39 2.64
N ALA A 297 7.09 -7.89 1.81
CA ALA A 297 7.48 -9.30 1.81
C ALA A 297 8.24 -9.69 3.09
N GLU A 298 8.84 -8.74 3.78
CA GLU A 298 9.46 -8.93 5.10
C GLU A 298 8.51 -9.60 6.12
N THR A 299 7.20 -9.39 6.02
CA THR A 299 6.20 -10.01 6.93
C THR A 299 6.09 -11.53 6.77
N ALA A 300 6.47 -12.08 5.61
CA ALA A 300 6.49 -13.53 5.34
C ALA A 300 7.91 -14.09 5.18
N THR A 301 8.94 -13.23 5.13
CA THR A 301 10.33 -13.62 4.80
C THR A 301 11.35 -13.26 5.87
N GLY A 302 10.99 -12.42 6.85
CA GLY A 302 11.92 -11.87 7.86
C GLY A 302 12.64 -10.61 7.37
N ALA A 303 13.30 -10.67 6.20
CA ALA A 303 14.29 -9.66 5.81
C ALA A 303 14.17 -9.07 4.37
N LEU A 304 13.28 -9.56 3.50
CA LEU A 304 13.31 -9.18 2.08
C LEU A 304 12.51 -7.90 1.78
N ASP A 305 13.20 -6.78 1.73
CA ASP A 305 12.64 -5.47 1.42
C ASP A 305 13.50 -4.61 0.46
N ARG A 306 14.43 -5.22 -0.28
CA ARG A 306 15.12 -4.61 -1.43
C ARG A 306 15.33 -5.60 -2.56
N PRO A 307 15.41 -5.16 -3.84
CA PRO A 307 15.89 -5.99 -4.93
C PRO A 307 17.23 -6.66 -4.59
N LEU A 308 17.35 -7.92 -5.02
CA LEU A 308 18.60 -8.66 -5.04
C LEU A 308 19.29 -8.36 -6.37
N LYS A 309 20.59 -8.06 -6.32
CA LYS A 309 21.46 -7.96 -7.49
C LYS A 309 21.96 -9.35 -7.88
N PHE A 310 22.30 -10.17 -6.88
CA PHE A 310 22.85 -11.52 -7.06
C PHE A 310 22.16 -12.53 -6.14
N LEU A 311 21.97 -13.76 -6.62
CA LEU A 311 21.36 -14.83 -5.83
C LEU A 311 22.23 -15.23 -4.62
N ALA A 312 23.55 -15.02 -4.69
CA ALA A 312 24.49 -15.27 -3.60
C ALA A 312 24.21 -14.43 -2.33
N GLU A 313 23.52 -13.28 -2.46
CA GLU A 313 23.12 -12.47 -1.32
C GLU A 313 22.23 -13.23 -0.33
N LEU A 314 21.51 -14.27 -0.77
CA LEU A 314 20.69 -15.13 0.09
C LEU A 314 21.46 -15.88 1.19
N ALA A 315 22.78 -16.01 1.07
CA ALA A 315 23.62 -16.63 2.10
C ALA A 315 23.85 -15.70 3.32
N GLN A 316 23.67 -14.38 3.15
CA GLN A 316 23.89 -13.35 4.16
C GLN A 316 22.56 -12.86 4.79
N LEU A 317 21.44 -13.49 4.47
CA LEU A 317 20.11 -13.09 4.93
C LEU A 317 19.53 -14.14 5.88
N ASP A 318 19.18 -13.68 7.08
CA ASP A 318 18.37 -14.45 8.03
C ASP A 318 16.92 -14.50 7.53
N ILE A 319 16.63 -15.57 6.79
CA ILE A 319 15.33 -15.88 6.21
C ILE A 319 15.08 -17.39 6.33
N SER A 320 13.81 -17.78 6.43
CA SER A 320 13.39 -19.18 6.45
C SER A 320 13.77 -19.92 5.16
N ASP A 321 14.00 -21.23 5.23
CA ASP A 321 14.28 -22.04 4.04
C ASP A 321 13.13 -22.02 3.04
N HIS A 322 11.89 -21.86 3.50
CA HIS A 322 10.74 -21.65 2.62
C HIS A 322 10.88 -20.36 1.80
N ALA A 323 11.20 -19.23 2.45
CA ALA A 323 11.46 -17.96 1.74
C ALA A 323 12.66 -18.09 0.79
N ARG A 324 13.74 -18.74 1.24
CA ARG A 324 14.95 -19.01 0.44
C ARG A 324 14.63 -19.84 -0.82
N ARG A 325 13.80 -20.89 -0.70
CA ARG A 325 13.29 -21.69 -1.82
C ARG A 325 12.41 -20.86 -2.76
N MET A 326 11.46 -20.07 -2.26
CA MET A 326 10.63 -19.18 -3.09
C MET A 326 11.47 -18.17 -3.91
N VAL A 327 12.49 -17.54 -3.30
CA VAL A 327 13.36 -16.60 -4.02
C VAL A 327 14.18 -17.32 -5.10
N ARG A 328 14.76 -18.49 -4.77
CA ARG A 328 15.47 -19.32 -5.76
C ARG A 328 14.57 -19.69 -6.94
N THR A 329 13.34 -20.13 -6.67
CA THR A 329 12.33 -20.41 -7.70
C THR A 329 12.05 -19.19 -8.57
N ALA A 330 11.80 -18.01 -7.99
CA ALA A 330 11.63 -16.77 -8.77
C ALA A 330 12.87 -16.41 -9.62
N TRP A 331 14.07 -16.79 -9.18
CA TRP A 331 15.31 -16.56 -9.92
C TRP A 331 15.52 -17.54 -11.08
N THR A 332 15.13 -18.81 -10.89
CA THR A 332 15.12 -19.88 -11.90
C THR A 332 14.07 -19.59 -12.97
N LEU A 333 12.81 -19.37 -12.57
CA LEU A 333 11.73 -18.99 -13.49
C LEU A 333 12.07 -17.70 -14.24
N GLY A 334 12.62 -16.70 -13.56
CA GLY A 334 13.08 -15.46 -14.19
C GLY A 334 14.36 -15.58 -15.03
N ALA A 335 14.92 -16.79 -15.21
CA ALA A 335 15.96 -17.08 -16.19
C ALA A 335 15.37 -17.40 -17.59
N ARG A 336 14.11 -17.85 -17.62
CA ARG A 336 13.42 -18.33 -18.83
C ARG A 336 13.04 -17.16 -19.73
N LYS A 337 13.40 -17.23 -21.02
CA LYS A 337 13.15 -16.14 -22.00
C LYS A 337 11.65 -15.97 -22.28
N ASP A 338 10.92 -17.09 -22.30
CA ASP A 338 9.46 -17.22 -22.36
C ASP A 338 8.72 -16.54 -21.19
N LEU A 339 9.41 -16.25 -20.08
CA LEU A 339 8.86 -15.59 -18.88
C LEU A 339 9.45 -14.19 -18.63
N ALA A 340 10.16 -13.62 -19.61
CA ALA A 340 10.88 -12.35 -19.45
C ALA A 340 9.96 -11.16 -19.10
N ASP A 341 8.72 -11.17 -19.62
CA ASP A 341 7.71 -10.15 -19.35
C ASP A 341 7.32 -10.09 -17.86
N LEU A 342 7.33 -11.23 -17.16
CA LEU A 342 7.01 -11.34 -15.73
C LEU A 342 8.05 -10.64 -14.85
N ARG A 343 9.30 -10.53 -15.32
CA ARG A 343 10.45 -9.90 -14.63
C ARG A 343 10.76 -10.50 -13.24
N LEU A 344 10.57 -11.81 -13.08
CA LEU A 344 10.59 -12.49 -11.77
C LEU A 344 11.88 -12.26 -10.96
N ARG A 345 13.06 -12.18 -11.59
CA ARG A 345 14.33 -11.85 -10.90
C ARG A 345 14.30 -10.48 -10.21
N ALA A 346 13.80 -9.44 -10.89
CA ALA A 346 13.68 -8.09 -10.32
C ALA A 346 12.72 -8.05 -9.12
N TRP A 347 11.70 -8.92 -9.14
CA TRP A 347 10.68 -9.06 -8.09
C TRP A 347 10.89 -10.26 -7.17
N ALA A 348 12.08 -10.89 -7.19
CA ALA A 348 12.34 -12.10 -6.39
C ALA A 348 12.33 -11.79 -4.88
N HIS A 349 12.79 -10.59 -4.50
CA HIS A 349 12.64 -10.05 -3.14
C HIS A 349 11.18 -9.83 -2.69
N MET A 350 10.25 -9.82 -3.64
CA MET A 350 8.81 -9.75 -3.43
C MET A 350 8.14 -11.09 -3.78
N LEU A 351 8.89 -12.19 -3.76
CA LEU A 351 8.41 -13.56 -4.03
C LEU A 351 7.65 -13.67 -5.37
N GLY A 352 8.03 -12.86 -6.36
CA GLY A 352 7.38 -12.76 -7.68
C GLY A 352 6.29 -11.69 -7.81
N PHE A 353 5.80 -11.09 -6.71
CA PHE A 353 4.76 -10.06 -6.75
C PHE A 353 5.27 -8.72 -7.29
N ARG A 354 4.75 -8.34 -8.45
CA ARG A 354 5.07 -7.07 -9.15
C ARG A 354 4.00 -5.98 -9.03
N GLY A 355 2.98 -6.20 -8.19
CA GLY A 355 1.83 -5.32 -8.07
C GLY A 355 2.02 -4.15 -7.11
N HIS A 356 1.15 -3.15 -7.21
CA HIS A 356 1.06 -2.10 -6.18
C HIS A 356 0.39 -2.64 -4.90
N PHE A 357 1.02 -2.35 -3.76
CA PHE A 357 0.56 -2.78 -2.42
C PHE A 357 -0.72 -2.11 -1.97
N SER A 358 -0.96 -0.86 -2.36
CA SER A 358 -2.21 -0.14 -2.09
C SER A 358 -2.68 0.51 -3.38
N THR A 359 -3.97 0.36 -3.71
CA THR A 359 -4.57 0.92 -4.92
C THR A 359 -6.03 1.27 -4.67
N LYS A 360 -6.49 2.42 -5.17
CA LYS A 360 -7.91 2.80 -5.18
C LYS A 360 -8.39 3.20 -6.57
N SER A 361 -9.70 3.12 -6.79
CA SER A 361 -10.38 3.77 -7.91
C SER A 361 -10.19 5.30 -7.82
N ARG A 362 -10.10 5.98 -8.97
CA ARG A 362 -9.86 7.43 -9.04
C ARG A 362 -10.83 8.22 -8.15
N ARG A 363 -12.14 7.98 -8.33
CA ARG A 363 -13.28 8.60 -7.60
C ARG A 363 -13.64 7.90 -6.26
N TYR A 364 -12.76 7.08 -5.68
CA TYR A 364 -13.07 6.43 -4.38
C TYR A 364 -13.02 7.43 -3.21
N SER A 365 -12.02 8.33 -3.21
CA SER A 365 -11.77 9.32 -2.14
C SER A 365 -10.69 10.34 -2.55
N THR A 366 -10.20 11.17 -1.62
CA THR A 366 -9.04 12.07 -1.79
C THR A 366 -7.74 11.36 -2.22
N THR A 367 -6.65 12.09 -2.50
CA THR A 367 -5.38 11.51 -3.00
C THR A 367 -4.21 11.68 -2.03
N LEU A 368 -3.22 10.79 -2.09
CA LEU A 368 -1.95 10.95 -1.35
C LEU A 368 -1.21 12.24 -1.74
N GLY A 369 -1.38 12.73 -2.98
CA GLY A 369 -0.87 14.03 -3.41
C GLY A 369 -1.53 15.17 -2.64
N ALA A 370 -2.86 15.25 -2.67
CA ALA A 370 -3.63 16.27 -1.95
C ALA A 370 -3.35 16.26 -0.42
N LEU A 371 -3.18 15.08 0.19
CA LEU A 371 -2.81 14.96 1.60
C LEU A 371 -1.43 15.54 1.91
N ARG A 372 -0.45 15.39 1.01
CA ARG A 372 0.89 15.98 1.14
C ARG A 372 0.87 17.48 0.88
N THR A 373 0.15 17.93 -0.14
CA THR A 373 -0.03 19.35 -0.47
C THR A 373 -0.63 20.11 0.71
N ALA A 374 -1.76 19.64 1.25
CA ALA A 374 -2.41 20.25 2.42
C ALA A 374 -1.50 20.29 3.66
N ARG A 375 -0.63 19.29 3.85
CA ARG A 375 0.36 19.30 4.94
C ARG A 375 1.49 20.29 4.69
N ALA A 376 1.95 20.44 3.45
CA ALA A 376 2.98 21.39 3.07
C ALA A 376 2.45 22.84 3.12
N GLU A 377 1.19 23.08 2.77
CA GLU A 377 0.49 24.35 2.97
C GLU A 377 0.38 24.70 4.45
N TRP A 378 -0.12 23.79 5.28
CA TRP A 378 -0.19 23.99 6.72
C TRP A 378 1.18 24.32 7.33
N ARG A 379 2.25 23.62 6.92
CA ARG A 379 3.61 23.96 7.37
C ARG A 379 4.12 25.31 6.89
N ARG A 380 3.83 25.70 5.65
CA ARG A 380 4.19 27.04 5.15
C ARG A 380 3.48 28.12 5.98
N ALA A 381 2.19 27.96 6.24
CA ALA A 381 1.43 28.89 7.08
C ALA A 381 1.99 29.01 8.51
N GLN A 382 2.46 27.90 9.11
CA GLN A 382 3.10 27.92 10.44
C GLN A 382 4.54 28.48 10.44
N ALA A 383 5.16 28.65 9.27
CA ALA A 383 6.51 29.18 9.12
C ALA A 383 6.54 30.67 8.71
N VAL A 384 5.40 31.25 8.31
CA VAL A 384 5.27 32.67 8.01
C VAL A 384 5.19 33.44 9.32
N THR A 385 6.21 34.26 9.59
CA THR A 385 6.11 35.44 10.45
C THR A 385 5.45 36.58 9.67
N ASP A 386 4.70 37.48 10.33
CA ASP A 386 3.83 38.50 9.69
C ASP A 386 4.44 39.27 8.49
N ASP A 387 5.75 39.54 8.49
CA ASP A 387 6.44 40.27 7.40
C ASP A 387 6.67 39.46 6.09
N GLN A 388 6.28 38.18 6.00
CA GLN A 388 6.59 37.30 4.86
C GLN A 388 5.38 36.56 4.26
N ALA A 389 4.27 37.26 4.06
CA ALA A 389 3.15 36.73 3.27
C ALA A 389 3.62 36.42 1.82
N PRO A 390 3.50 35.16 1.33
CA PRO A 390 3.89 34.82 -0.03
C PRO A 390 2.92 35.47 -1.03
N SER A 391 3.44 36.20 -2.01
CA SER A 391 2.63 36.69 -3.12
C SER A 391 2.44 35.59 -4.17
N ASP A 392 1.22 35.49 -4.72
CA ASP A 392 0.87 34.57 -5.82
C ASP A 392 1.62 34.87 -7.15
N THR A 393 2.49 35.88 -7.13
CA THR A 393 3.31 36.43 -8.20
C THR A 393 4.77 35.93 -8.13
N THR A 394 4.98 34.63 -7.86
CA THR A 394 6.33 34.05 -7.70
C THR A 394 6.62 32.92 -8.70
N LEU A 395 7.62 33.10 -9.58
CA LEU A 395 8.14 32.04 -10.45
C LEU A 395 9.24 31.25 -9.72
N VAL A 396 9.08 29.94 -9.63
CA VAL A 396 10.08 29.05 -9.01
C VAL A 396 10.81 28.25 -10.09
N LEU A 397 12.11 28.50 -10.24
CA LEU A 397 13.03 27.71 -11.06
C LEU A 397 13.85 26.79 -10.14
N ALA A 398 13.95 25.51 -10.46
CA ALA A 398 14.69 24.56 -9.63
C ALA A 398 15.37 23.48 -10.47
N HIS A 399 16.62 23.16 -10.12
CA HIS A 399 17.40 22.09 -10.70
C HIS A 399 17.96 21.23 -9.57
N TRP A 400 17.55 19.96 -9.51
CA TRP A 400 17.95 19.01 -8.47
C TRP A 400 18.39 17.69 -9.08
N VAL A 401 19.56 17.21 -8.69
CA VAL A 401 20.16 15.94 -9.12
C VAL A 401 20.29 15.01 -7.90
N TYR A 402 20.09 13.71 -8.11
CA TYR A 402 20.31 12.71 -7.05
C TYR A 402 21.80 12.61 -6.69
N ALA A 403 22.13 12.95 -5.44
CA ALA A 403 23.49 12.89 -4.91
C ALA A 403 23.73 11.63 -4.05
N GLY A 404 22.69 11.07 -3.43
CA GLY A 404 22.83 9.92 -2.55
C GLY A 404 21.59 9.61 -1.71
N THR A 405 21.72 8.63 -0.81
CA THR A 405 20.68 8.24 0.14
C THR A 405 21.32 7.88 1.48
N GLY A 406 20.68 8.25 2.59
CA GLY A 406 21.14 7.95 3.95
C GLY A 406 21.81 9.13 4.63
N LEU A 407 21.83 9.07 5.97
CA LEU A 407 22.62 9.94 6.83
C LEU A 407 24.08 9.47 6.89
N THR A 408 25.01 10.36 7.22
CA THR A 408 26.36 9.94 7.66
C THR A 408 26.32 9.44 9.11
N ASP A 409 27.36 8.78 9.61
CA ASP A 409 27.41 8.31 11.01
C ASP A 409 27.22 9.48 12.00
N THR A 410 27.87 10.62 11.74
CA THR A 410 27.72 11.85 12.55
C THR A 410 26.32 12.43 12.48
N GLU A 411 25.72 12.50 11.29
CA GLU A 411 24.35 12.97 11.12
C GLU A 411 23.33 12.00 11.76
N THR A 412 23.60 10.68 11.74
CA THR A 412 22.77 9.65 12.37
C THR A 412 22.76 9.86 13.88
N TRP A 413 23.93 9.95 14.51
CA TRP A 413 24.06 10.24 15.93
C TRP A 413 23.37 11.56 16.33
N LEU A 414 23.53 12.62 15.52
CA LEU A 414 22.82 13.90 15.73
C LEU A 414 21.30 13.77 15.54
N ALA A 415 20.82 12.95 14.62
CA ALA A 415 19.40 12.75 14.39
C ALA A 415 18.73 11.92 15.49
N GLU A 416 19.47 11.02 16.13
CA GLU A 416 19.00 10.23 17.28
C GLU A 416 18.83 11.07 18.56
N THR A 417 19.56 12.19 18.71
CA THR A 417 19.38 13.12 19.84
C THR A 417 18.22 14.11 19.65
N LEU A 418 17.61 14.15 18.46
CA LEU A 418 16.46 15.00 18.18
C LEU A 418 15.15 14.30 18.59
N GLU A 419 14.45 14.84 19.58
CA GLU A 419 13.02 14.54 19.70
C GLU A 419 12.29 14.99 18.41
N PRO A 420 11.35 14.20 17.88
CA PRO A 420 10.51 14.63 16.77
C PRO A 420 9.72 15.87 17.19
N ALA A 421 10.13 17.05 16.71
CA ALA A 421 9.52 18.30 17.13
C ALA A 421 8.00 18.31 16.82
N PRO A 422 7.17 18.94 17.67
CA PRO A 422 5.73 19.06 17.44
C PRO A 422 5.39 19.52 16.01
N GLY A 423 4.56 18.76 15.29
CA GLY A 423 4.19 19.01 13.89
C GLY A 423 5.16 18.47 12.83
N THR A 424 6.24 17.78 13.21
CA THR A 424 7.10 17.06 12.26
C THR A 424 6.41 15.82 11.68
N GLU A 425 6.93 15.30 10.57
CA GLU A 425 6.21 14.28 9.81
C GLU A 425 6.41 12.90 10.42
N GLY A 426 5.37 12.39 11.10
CA GLY A 426 5.34 10.99 11.57
C GLY A 426 5.55 10.80 13.07
N GLU A 427 5.34 11.83 13.89
CA GLU A 427 5.15 11.70 15.34
C GLU A 427 4.30 10.48 15.70
N PRO A 428 4.72 9.55 16.56
CA PRO A 428 3.79 8.60 17.15
C PRO A 428 2.85 9.34 18.12
N THR A 429 1.55 9.37 17.82
CA THR A 429 0.55 9.80 18.81
C THR A 429 0.39 8.69 19.83
N HIS A 430 1.32 8.62 20.78
CA HIS A 430 1.04 7.97 22.05
C HIS A 430 -0.04 8.80 22.72
N ALA A 431 -1.28 8.28 22.70
CA ALA A 431 -2.25 8.70 23.69
C ALA A 431 -1.64 8.36 25.06
N ARG A 432 -1.24 9.39 25.81
CA ARG A 432 -1.13 9.24 27.26
C ARG A 432 -2.52 8.87 27.78
N ALA A 433 -2.55 7.96 28.74
CA ALA A 433 -3.76 7.36 29.29
C ALA A 433 -4.69 8.41 29.91
#